data_AF-A0A1G3UKZ2-F1
#
_entry.id   AF-A0A1G3UKZ2-F1
#
_cell.length_a   1.000
_cell.length_b   1.000
_cell.length_c   1.000
_cell.angle_alpha   90.00
_cell.angle_beta   90.00
_cell.angle_gamma   90.00
#
_symmetry.space_group_name_H-M   'P 1'
#
loop_
_entity.id
_entity.type
_entity.pdbx_description
1 polymer ?
#
loop_
_entity_poly.entity_id
_entity_poly.type
_entity_poly.pdbx_seq_one_letter_code
_entity_poly.pdbx_strand_id
1 'polypeptide(L)'
;MSSVGGCFQAVSARDKYGMYLALGPGGTQVLAPTGPGLVTLVPVREHRLVPLGDTVTLSSDPCTIALDGERYIEVYGTRTITVRLTNNGPRVVDIARCMEEAARCGYFQRFGNSKERD
;
A
#
# COMPACT_ATOMS: atom_id res chain seq x y z
N MET A 1 -1.20 2.66 -2.68
CA MET A 1 -1.87 2.95 -1.38
C MET A 1 -3.38 2.96 -1.59
N SER A 2 -4.18 2.44 -0.66
CA SER A 2 -5.65 2.51 -0.72
C SER A 2 -6.14 3.92 -0.33
N SER A 3 -7.06 4.50 -1.10
CA SER A 3 -7.61 5.84 -0.81
C SER A 3 -8.44 5.86 0.48
N VAL A 4 -9.40 4.94 0.61
CA VAL A 4 -10.24 4.82 1.81
C VAL A 4 -9.41 4.36 3.02
N GLY A 5 -8.54 3.37 2.83
CA GLY A 5 -7.70 2.85 3.91
C GLY A 5 -6.75 3.91 4.48
N GLY A 6 -6.06 4.67 3.62
CA GLY A 6 -5.16 5.73 4.07
C GLY A 6 -5.86 6.85 4.84
N CYS A 7 -7.10 7.19 4.45
CA CYS A 7 -7.92 8.17 5.17
C CYS A 7 -8.51 7.62 6.49
N PHE A 8 -8.75 6.31 6.58
CA PHE A 8 -9.26 5.67 7.80
C PHE A 8 -8.16 5.60 8.88
N GLN A 9 -7.01 5.01 8.54
CA GLN A 9 -5.87 4.90 9.43
C GLN A 9 -4.59 4.71 8.61
N ALA A 10 -3.57 5.50 8.91
CA ALA A 10 -2.26 5.35 8.27
C ALA A 10 -1.63 4.00 8.64
N VAL A 11 -1.26 3.23 7.60
CA VAL A 11 -0.47 2.00 7.71
C VAL A 11 0.77 2.18 6.84
N SER A 12 1.94 2.11 7.46
CA SER A 12 3.24 2.25 6.80
C SER A 12 3.65 0.96 6.11
N ALA A 13 4.41 1.06 5.03
CA ALA A 13 5.05 -0.10 4.39
C ALA A 13 6.05 -0.82 5.30
N ARG A 14 6.48 -0.18 6.42
CA ARG A 14 7.36 -0.78 7.42
C ARG A 14 6.60 -1.46 8.58
N ASP A 15 5.29 -1.28 8.66
CA ASP A 15 4.48 -1.88 9.72
C ASP A 15 4.37 -3.40 9.52
N LYS A 16 4.34 -4.15 10.62
CA LYS A 16 4.18 -5.62 10.60
C LYS A 16 2.71 -6.04 10.58
N TYR A 17 1.85 -5.20 10.02
CA TYR A 17 0.43 -5.45 9.87
C TYR A 17 -0.11 -4.70 8.64
N GLY A 18 -1.22 -5.21 8.11
CA GLY A 18 -2.05 -4.55 7.12
C GLY A 18 -3.39 -4.16 7.74
N MET A 19 -4.30 -3.67 6.91
CA MET A 19 -5.65 -3.32 7.32
C MET A 19 -6.67 -4.02 6.42
N TYR A 20 -7.64 -4.65 7.05
CA TYR A 20 -8.84 -5.16 6.42
C TYR A 20 -9.97 -4.15 6.63
N LEU A 21 -10.68 -3.80 5.55
CA LEU A 21 -11.87 -2.97 5.58
C LEU A 21 -13.00 -3.69 4.84
N ALA A 22 -14.16 -3.82 5.47
CA ALA A 22 -15.39 -4.20 4.81
C ALA A 22 -16.25 -2.96 4.61
N LEU A 23 -16.43 -2.55 3.36
CA LEU A 23 -17.31 -1.43 3.01
C LEU A 23 -18.77 -1.89 3.03
N GLY A 24 -19.65 -1.00 3.45
CA GLY A 24 -21.08 -1.29 3.55
C GLY A 24 -21.78 -0.38 4.54
N PRO A 25 -23.12 -0.37 4.57
CA PRO A 25 -23.88 0.49 5.45
C PRO A 25 -23.58 0.21 6.93
N GLY A 26 -23.70 1.27 7.75
CA GLY A 26 -23.36 1.25 9.17
C GLY A 26 -21.88 1.52 9.44
N GLY A 27 -21.49 1.44 10.72
CA GLY A 27 -20.12 1.65 11.16
C GLY A 27 -19.65 3.11 11.03
N THR A 28 -18.40 3.29 10.58
CA THR A 28 -17.72 4.59 10.54
C THR A 28 -17.75 5.16 9.12
N GLN A 29 -18.04 6.45 8.98
CA GLN A 29 -17.98 7.15 7.71
C GLN A 29 -16.57 7.74 7.49
N VAL A 30 -15.98 7.47 6.33
CA VAL A 30 -14.67 8.00 5.93
C VAL A 30 -14.83 8.93 4.74
N LEU A 31 -14.37 10.17 4.86
CA LEU A 31 -14.26 11.07 3.72
C LEU A 31 -13.01 10.71 2.92
N ALA A 32 -13.18 10.17 1.71
CA ALA A 32 -12.07 9.68 0.89
C ALA A 32 -12.20 10.08 -0.59
N PRO A 33 -11.07 10.26 -1.31
CA PRO A 33 -11.08 10.37 -2.76
C PRO A 33 -11.51 9.04 -3.38
N THR A 34 -12.61 9.04 -4.13
CA THR A 34 -13.12 7.85 -4.83
C THR A 34 -12.97 7.94 -6.34
N GLY A 35 -12.60 9.12 -6.86
CA GLY A 35 -12.29 9.34 -8.27
C GLY A 35 -11.71 10.74 -8.51
N PRO A 36 -11.29 11.06 -9.75
CA PRO A 36 -10.81 12.39 -10.11
C PRO A 36 -11.85 13.47 -9.80
N GLY A 37 -11.50 14.44 -8.95
CA GLY A 37 -12.42 15.50 -8.52
C GLY A 37 -13.57 15.05 -7.60
N LEU A 38 -13.59 13.79 -7.17
CA LEU A 38 -14.67 13.21 -6.40
C LEU A 38 -14.19 12.75 -5.01
N VAL A 39 -14.67 13.45 -3.98
CA VAL A 39 -14.44 13.11 -2.58
C VAL A 39 -15.79 12.82 -1.95
N THR A 40 -15.97 11.61 -1.43
CA THR A 40 -17.27 11.14 -0.92
C THR A 40 -17.15 10.48 0.45
N LEU A 41 -18.26 10.45 1.20
CA LEU A 41 -18.35 9.69 2.44
C LEU A 41 -18.56 8.21 2.10
N VAL A 42 -17.60 7.39 2.48
CA VAL A 42 -17.61 5.93 2.29
C VAL A 42 -17.88 5.25 3.63
N PRO A 43 -18.98 4.49 3.77
CA PRO A 43 -19.28 3.79 5.01
C PRO A 43 -18.42 2.51 5.13
N VAL A 44 -17.74 2.39 6.27
CA VAL A 44 -16.92 1.25 6.65
C VAL A 44 -17.66 0.49 7.75
N ARG A 45 -18.21 -0.66 7.38
CA ARG A 45 -19.00 -1.51 8.28
C ARG A 45 -18.12 -2.22 9.31
N GLU A 46 -16.98 -2.75 8.87
CA GLU A 46 -16.05 -3.49 9.72
C GLU A 46 -14.62 -3.14 9.33
N HIS A 47 -13.73 -3.10 10.32
CA HIS A 47 -12.30 -2.93 10.12
C HIS A 47 -11.52 -3.73 11.15
N ARG A 48 -10.33 -4.18 10.78
CA ARG A 48 -9.36 -4.75 11.71
C ARG A 48 -7.95 -4.71 11.14
N LEU A 49 -6.97 -4.70 12.02
CA LEU A 49 -5.59 -4.94 11.62
C LEU A 49 -5.40 -6.42 11.28
N VAL A 50 -4.53 -6.68 10.31
CA VAL A 50 -4.14 -8.02 9.88
C VAL A 50 -2.65 -8.17 10.17
N PRO A 51 -2.25 -8.90 11.22
CA PRO A 51 -0.84 -9.18 11.50
C PRO A 51 -0.12 -9.83 10.31
N LEU A 52 1.19 -9.59 10.21
CA LEU A 52 2.04 -10.27 9.24
C LEU A 52 1.98 -11.80 9.46
N GLY A 53 1.71 -12.54 8.39
CA GLY A 53 1.52 -14.00 8.42
C GLY A 53 0.06 -14.43 8.47
N ASP A 54 -0.85 -13.54 8.90
CA ASP A 54 -2.26 -13.87 9.03
C ASP A 54 -2.97 -13.93 7.68
N THR A 55 -4.03 -14.72 7.66
CA THR A 55 -4.85 -15.00 6.47
C THR A 55 -6.26 -14.47 6.66
N VAL A 56 -6.79 -13.86 5.60
CA VAL A 56 -8.18 -13.40 5.48
C VAL A 56 -8.88 -14.29 4.45
N THR A 57 -9.98 -14.92 4.85
CA THR A 57 -10.85 -15.66 3.93
C THR A 57 -11.91 -14.72 3.36
N LEU A 58 -12.08 -14.70 2.03
CA LEU A 58 -13.12 -13.92 1.36
C LEU A 58 -14.39 -14.77 1.18
N SER A 59 -15.55 -14.13 1.08
CA SER A 59 -16.82 -14.81 0.83
C SER A 59 -16.80 -15.53 -0.54
N SER A 60 -17.54 -16.65 -0.62
CA SER A 60 -17.46 -17.63 -1.71
C SER A 60 -18.39 -17.35 -2.91
N ASP A 61 -18.68 -16.08 -3.18
CA ASP A 61 -19.54 -15.68 -4.30
C ASP A 61 -18.70 -15.34 -5.52
N PRO A 62 -19.26 -15.47 -6.75
CA PRO A 62 -18.63 -14.93 -7.94
C PRO A 62 -18.25 -13.46 -7.73
N CYS A 63 -16.97 -13.14 -7.88
CA CYS A 63 -16.45 -11.81 -7.58
C CYS A 63 -15.20 -11.49 -8.38
N THR A 64 -14.81 -10.23 -8.39
CA THR A 64 -13.55 -9.77 -8.96
C THR A 64 -12.61 -9.34 -7.85
N ILE A 65 -11.41 -9.93 -7.81
CA ILE A 65 -10.32 -9.52 -6.93
C ILE A 65 -9.48 -8.50 -7.69
N ALA A 66 -9.47 -7.25 -7.24
CA ALA A 66 -8.56 -6.22 -7.75
C ALA A 66 -7.29 -6.17 -6.90
N LEU A 67 -6.13 -6.14 -7.56
CA LEU A 67 -4.80 -6.07 -6.95
C LEU A 67 -4.12 -4.78 -7.43
N ASP A 68 -3.91 -3.86 -6.50
CA ASP A 68 -3.25 -2.56 -6.73
C ASP A 68 -3.91 -1.65 -7.79
N GLY A 69 -5.14 -1.97 -8.21
CA GLY A 69 -5.89 -1.22 -9.24
C GLY A 69 -5.47 -1.51 -10.68
N GLU A 70 -4.35 -2.21 -10.90
CA GLU A 70 -3.84 -2.52 -12.24
C GLU A 70 -4.17 -3.96 -12.69
N ARG A 71 -4.34 -4.87 -11.73
CA ARG A 71 -4.53 -6.30 -12.01
C ARG A 71 -5.84 -6.77 -11.41
N TYR A 72 -6.50 -7.67 -12.10
CA TYR A 72 -7.76 -8.26 -11.64
C TYR A 72 -7.78 -9.77 -11.86
N ILE A 73 -8.51 -10.47 -11.00
CA ILE A 73 -8.78 -11.90 -11.09
C ILE A 73 -10.30 -12.08 -10.97
N GLU A 74 -10.91 -12.69 -11.96
CA GLU A 74 -12.32 -13.08 -11.92
C GLU A 74 -12.45 -14.45 -11.26
N VAL A 75 -13.33 -14.54 -10.26
CA VAL A 75 -13.64 -15.79 -9.58
C VAL A 75 -15.05 -16.22 -9.97
N TYR A 76 -15.13 -17.44 -10.49
CA TYR A 76 -16.37 -18.09 -10.91
C TYR A 76 -16.68 -19.29 -10.02
N GLY A 77 -17.98 -19.53 -9.80
CA GLY A 77 -18.48 -20.63 -8.96
C GLY A 77 -18.11 -20.50 -7.49
N THR A 78 -18.42 -21.53 -6.71
CA THR A 78 -18.11 -21.56 -5.27
C THR A 78 -16.65 -21.96 -5.07
N ARG A 79 -15.79 -20.99 -4.81
CA ARG A 79 -14.38 -21.21 -4.45
C ARG A 79 -14.06 -20.49 -3.15
N THR A 80 -13.25 -21.13 -2.31
CA THR A 80 -12.67 -20.48 -1.13
C THR A 80 -11.45 -19.67 -1.56
N ILE A 81 -11.52 -18.36 -1.39
CA ILE A 81 -10.39 -17.46 -1.65
C ILE A 81 -9.78 -17.06 -0.32
N THR A 82 -8.46 -17.09 -0.23
CA THR A 82 -7.72 -16.60 0.94
C THR A 82 -6.65 -15.60 0.52
N VAL A 83 -6.44 -14.59 1.35
CA VAL A 83 -5.41 -13.57 1.18
C VAL A 83 -4.53 -13.60 2.42
N ARG A 84 -3.23 -13.84 2.26
CA ARG A 84 -2.28 -13.85 3.37
C ARG A 84 -1.35 -12.64 3.28
N LEU A 85 -1.21 -11.91 4.39
CA LEU A 85 -0.22 -10.84 4.47
C LEU A 85 1.17 -11.44 4.61
N THR A 86 2.08 -11.10 3.72
CA THR A 86 3.48 -11.56 3.76
C THR A 86 4.45 -10.40 3.56
N ASN A 87 5.68 -10.57 4.01
CA ASN A 87 6.80 -9.67 3.76
C ASN A 87 7.72 -10.18 2.65
N ASN A 88 7.28 -11.21 1.90
CA ASN A 88 8.00 -11.77 0.77
C ASN A 88 7.74 -10.95 -0.52
N GLY A 89 7.76 -9.63 -0.37
CA GLY A 89 7.63 -8.68 -1.47
C GLY A 89 8.97 -8.47 -2.19
N PRO A 90 8.95 -7.78 -3.34
CA PRO A 90 10.19 -7.36 -4.00
C PRO A 90 11.01 -6.46 -3.07
N ARG A 91 12.33 -6.47 -3.23
CA ARG A 91 13.21 -5.53 -2.51
C ARG A 91 12.93 -4.12 -3.00
N VAL A 92 12.64 -3.21 -2.08
CA VAL A 92 12.40 -1.79 -2.36
C VAL A 92 13.59 -0.97 -1.88
N VAL A 93 14.07 -0.05 -2.72
CA VAL A 93 15.17 0.86 -2.38
C VAL A 93 14.67 1.91 -1.38
N ASP A 94 15.41 2.09 -0.28
CA ASP A 94 15.21 3.22 0.61
C ASP A 94 15.86 4.47 0.00
N ILE A 95 15.06 5.28 -0.68
CA ILE A 95 15.54 6.45 -1.44
C ILE A 95 16.21 7.45 -0.51
N ALA A 96 15.62 7.75 0.65
CA ALA A 96 16.18 8.72 1.58
C ALA A 96 17.58 8.29 2.05
N ARG A 97 17.71 7.03 2.49
CA ARG A 97 19.02 6.48 2.88
C ARG A 97 20.01 6.43 1.71
N CYS A 98 19.53 6.11 0.50
CA CYS A 98 20.37 6.10 -0.69
C CYS A 98 20.94 7.49 -0.98
N MET A 99 20.11 8.53 -0.91
CA MET A 99 20.51 9.92 -1.14
C MET A 99 21.46 10.43 -0.05
N GLU A 100 21.19 10.13 1.21
CA GLU A 100 22.08 10.45 2.34
C GLU A 100 23.46 9.83 2.14
N GLU A 101 23.50 8.53 1.81
CA GLU A 101 24.74 7.80 1.62
C GLU A 101 25.51 8.30 0.38
N ALA A 102 24.80 8.63 -0.69
CA ALA A 102 25.41 9.17 -1.90
C ALA A 102 26.05 10.55 -1.66
N ALA A 103 25.41 11.41 -0.87
CA ALA A 103 25.98 12.69 -0.44
C ALA A 103 27.20 12.49 0.48
N ARG A 104 27.09 11.59 1.47
CA ARG A 104 28.17 11.24 2.41
C ARG A 104 29.42 10.73 1.69
N CYS A 105 29.23 9.91 0.66
CA CYS A 105 30.31 9.37 -0.15
C CYS A 105 30.82 10.33 -1.24
N GLY A 106 30.27 11.55 -1.31
CA GLY A 106 30.73 12.57 -2.27
C GLY A 106 30.33 12.30 -3.72
N TYR A 107 29.42 11.36 -4.00
CA TYR A 107 28.99 11.03 -5.37
C TYR A 107 28.29 12.19 -6.07
N PHE A 108 27.80 13.18 -5.33
CA PHE A 108 27.20 14.41 -5.86
C PHE A 108 28.17 15.59 -5.93
N GLN A 109 29.43 15.42 -5.53
CA GLN A 109 30.45 16.45 -5.64
C GLN A 109 31.22 16.28 -6.96
N ARG A 110 31.37 17.36 -7.71
CA ARG A 110 32.23 17.37 -8.90
C ARG A 110 33.68 17.38 -8.41
N PHE A 111 34.51 16.42 -8.84
CA PHE A 111 35.96 16.58 -8.75
C PHE A 111 36.35 17.75 -9.66
N GLY A 112 36.41 18.95 -9.10
CA GLY A 112 36.92 20.11 -9.81
C GLY A 112 38.42 19.91 -10.02
N ASN A 113 38.86 19.89 -11.29
CA ASN A 113 40.25 20.08 -11.66
C ASN A 113 40.71 21.42 -11.09
N SER A 114 41.26 21.38 -9.87
CA SER A 114 42.03 22.45 -9.29
C SER A 114 43.49 22.13 -9.60
N LYS A 115 43.95 22.68 -10.73
CA LYS A 115 45.27 23.31 -10.89
C LYS A 115 45.50 23.69 -12.36
N GLU A 116 45.22 24.95 -12.67
CA GLU A 116 46.27 25.79 -13.23
C GLU A 116 47.49 25.67 -12.30
N ARG A 117 48.60 25.17 -12.83
CA ARG A 117 49.93 25.50 -12.34
C ARG A 117 50.73 25.90 -13.57
N ASP A 118 51.33 27.07 -13.42
CA ASP A 118 52.23 27.78 -14.33
C ASP A 118 53.22 26.90 -15.11
#